data_AF-A0A812ZAW5-F1
#
_entry.id   AF-A0A812ZAW5-F1
#
_cell.length_a   1.000
_cell.length_b   1.000
_cell.length_c   1.000
_cell.angle_alpha   90.00
_cell.angle_beta   90.00
_cell.angle_gamma   90.00
#
_symmetry.space_group_name_H-M   'P 1'
#
loop_
_entity.id
_entity.type
_entity.pdbx_description
1 polymer ?
#
loop_
_entity_poly.entity_id
_entity_poly.type
_entity_poly.pdbx_seq_one_letter_code
_entity_poly.pdbx_strand_id
1 'polypeptide(L)'
;MAAVLFCLVHQRGAEAVMSHLRSRPPGDAGAFFLTHCHATPFHSFLHREVPLGFLDCSPGQSSPQQRFFQQPQAALEALFPEAMPVPASGPLPSAGEPLRPCLRELFALKPRPLPEVFVVWASLLTKEEGAKQWLQLNHYEREVEIEDGIWSEGPYGVELWPRFEIYRAGKKQRACVVERGV
;
A
#
# COMPACT_ATOMS: atom_id res chain seq x y z
N MET A 1 34.15 -0.18 1.34
CA MET A 1 33.21 -1.29 1.05
C MET A 1 31.83 -1.06 1.69
N ALA A 2 31.73 -0.69 2.97
CA ALA A 2 30.44 -0.42 3.63
C ALA A 2 29.59 0.67 2.95
N ALA A 3 30.18 1.79 2.52
CA ALA A 3 29.44 2.87 1.84
C ALA A 3 28.76 2.40 0.54
N VAL A 4 29.42 1.54 -0.25
CA VAL A 4 28.83 0.99 -1.49
C VAL A 4 27.67 0.05 -1.17
N LEU A 5 27.78 -0.76 -0.11
CA LEU A 5 26.70 -1.61 0.37
C LEU A 5 25.47 -0.77 0.74
N PHE A 6 25.64 0.28 1.55
CA PHE A 6 24.52 1.14 1.91
C PHE A 6 23.94 1.88 0.70
N CYS A 7 24.79 2.43 -0.17
CA CYS A 7 24.29 3.20 -1.32
C CYS A 7 23.70 2.35 -2.46
N LEU A 8 24.03 1.07 -2.60
CA LEU A 8 23.56 0.23 -3.71
C LEU A 8 22.66 -0.93 -3.29
N VAL A 9 22.71 -1.35 -2.02
CA VAL A 9 22.05 -2.56 -1.54
C VAL A 9 21.06 -2.26 -0.41
N HIS A 10 21.35 -1.30 0.47
CA HIS A 10 20.55 -1.09 1.67
C HIS A 10 19.85 0.27 1.68
N GLN A 11 18.52 0.27 1.52
CA GLN A 11 17.61 1.43 1.68
C GLN A 11 17.70 2.56 0.66
N ARG A 12 18.47 2.46 -0.43
CA ARG A 12 18.51 3.51 -1.46
C ARG A 12 17.14 3.81 -2.06
N GLY A 13 16.40 2.81 -2.54
CA GLY A 13 15.11 3.09 -3.16
C GLY A 13 14.03 3.44 -2.15
N ALA A 14 14.09 2.89 -0.94
CA ALA A 14 13.26 3.34 0.17
C ALA A 14 13.44 4.84 0.44
N GLU A 15 14.68 5.34 0.53
CA GLU A 15 14.96 6.77 0.65
C GLU A 15 14.49 7.58 -0.57
N ALA A 16 14.65 7.04 -1.78
CA ALA A 16 14.18 7.70 -3.00
C ALA A 16 12.64 7.82 -3.06
N VAL A 17 11.90 6.80 -2.60
CA VAL A 17 10.43 6.87 -2.41
C VAL A 17 10.09 8.01 -1.46
N MET A 18 10.77 8.10 -0.31
CA MET A 18 10.48 9.14 0.67
C MET A 18 10.85 10.54 0.16
N SER A 19 11.94 10.68 -0.58
CA SER A 19 12.33 11.91 -1.26
C SER A 19 11.28 12.35 -2.28
N HIS A 20 10.75 11.40 -3.07
CA HIS A 20 9.65 11.66 -4.00
C HIS A 20 8.37 12.11 -3.27
N LEU A 21 8.00 11.45 -2.17
CA LEU A 21 6.84 11.87 -1.37
C LEU A 21 7.04 13.23 -0.68
N ARG A 22 8.28 13.58 -0.32
CA ARG A 22 8.62 14.86 0.31
C ARG A 22 8.53 16.05 -0.63
N SER A 23 8.84 15.87 -1.92
CA SER A 23 8.79 16.94 -2.92
C SER A 23 7.37 17.36 -3.32
N ARG A 24 6.34 16.62 -2.88
CA ARG A 24 4.94 16.92 -3.16
C ARG A 24 4.44 18.14 -2.38
N PRO A 25 3.46 18.90 -2.92
CA PRO A 25 2.88 20.05 -2.23
C PRO A 25 2.33 19.70 -0.84
N PRO A 26 2.34 20.65 0.12
CA PRO A 26 1.56 20.54 1.34
C PRO A 26 0.07 20.43 1.02
N GLY A 27 -0.66 19.54 1.69
CA GLY A 27 -2.11 19.35 1.49
C GLY A 27 -2.53 18.18 0.59
N ASP A 28 -1.59 17.42 0.02
CA ASP A 28 -1.90 16.13 -0.61
C ASP A 28 -2.45 15.13 0.44
N ALA A 29 -3.47 14.36 0.07
CA ALA A 29 -4.25 13.52 0.96
C ALA A 29 -3.57 12.17 1.24
N GLY A 30 -2.46 12.20 1.97
CA GLY A 30 -1.85 11.00 2.57
C GLY A 30 -1.29 9.94 1.61
N ALA A 31 -0.49 9.02 2.17
CA ALA A 31 0.07 7.89 1.43
C ALA A 31 -0.17 6.59 2.20
N PHE A 32 -0.48 5.50 1.49
CA PHE A 32 -0.62 4.17 2.07
C PHE A 32 0.40 3.20 1.46
N PHE A 33 1.13 2.51 2.32
CA PHE A 33 2.20 1.61 1.95
C PHE A 33 1.70 0.17 1.96
N LEU A 34 1.68 -0.46 0.78
CA LEU A 34 1.41 -1.89 0.55
C LEU A 34 2.72 -2.68 0.49
N THR A 35 3.64 -2.33 1.39
CA THR A 35 4.98 -2.93 1.54
C THR A 35 5.11 -3.55 2.93
N HIS A 36 6.25 -4.15 3.26
CA HIS A 36 6.55 -4.43 4.66
C HIS A 36 6.50 -3.13 5.49
N CYS A 37 6.09 -3.25 6.76
CA CYS A 37 5.78 -2.11 7.63
C CYS A 37 7.03 -1.30 8.01
N HIS A 38 8.21 -1.90 7.89
CA HIS A 38 9.51 -1.30 8.18
C HIS A 38 10.36 -1.13 6.90
N ALA A 39 9.75 -1.23 5.71
CA ALA A 39 10.49 -1.15 4.45
C ALA A 39 10.94 0.26 4.08
N THR A 40 10.30 1.30 4.63
CA THR A 40 10.63 2.70 4.32
C THR A 40 10.71 3.57 5.57
N PRO A 41 11.63 4.54 5.64
CA PRO A 41 11.72 5.44 6.77
C PRO A 41 10.65 6.55 6.67
N PHE A 42 9.66 6.55 7.56
CA PHE A 42 8.47 7.41 7.42
C PHE A 42 8.68 8.90 7.83
N HIS A 43 8.15 9.31 8.99
CA HIS A 43 8.14 10.70 9.42
C HIS A 43 9.55 11.29 9.61
N SER A 44 10.53 10.45 9.94
CA SER A 44 11.94 10.83 10.05
C SER A 44 12.56 11.32 8.74
N PHE A 45 11.92 11.09 7.58
CA PHE A 45 12.37 11.59 6.28
C PHE A 45 11.48 12.70 5.71
N LEU A 46 10.16 12.60 5.90
CA LEU A 46 9.21 13.57 5.34
C LEU A 46 9.25 14.93 6.03
N HIS A 47 9.45 14.95 7.36
CA HIS A 47 9.45 16.17 8.19
C HIS A 47 8.19 17.04 8.00
N ARG A 48 7.03 16.42 7.74
CA ARG A 48 5.73 17.10 7.62
C ARG A 48 4.58 16.22 8.11
N GLU A 49 3.50 16.86 8.53
CA GLU A 49 2.26 16.21 8.95
C GLU A 49 1.46 15.77 7.71
N VAL A 50 1.64 14.52 7.30
CA VAL A 50 0.88 13.88 6.22
C VAL A 50 0.34 12.56 6.77
N PRO A 51 -0.95 12.22 6.55
CA PRO A 51 -1.47 10.92 6.95
C PRO A 51 -0.71 9.80 6.22
N LEU A 52 -0.05 8.93 6.98
CA LEU A 52 0.59 7.72 6.45
C LEU A 52 -0.13 6.49 6.97
N GLY A 53 -0.38 5.53 6.09
CA GLY A 53 -0.94 4.23 6.44
C GLY A 53 -0.03 3.09 6.02
N PHE A 54 0.00 2.01 6.78
CA PHE A 54 0.80 0.82 6.49
C PHE A 54 0.08 -0.43 6.96
N LEU A 55 0.54 -1.58 6.46
CA LEU A 55 0.05 -2.89 6.88
C LEU A 55 0.48 -3.18 8.33
N ASP A 56 -0.47 -3.60 9.17
CA ASP A 56 -0.20 -3.97 10.56
C ASP A 56 0.68 -5.24 10.63
N CYS A 57 1.85 -5.08 11.25
CA CYS A 57 2.85 -6.12 11.44
C CYS A 57 3.05 -6.51 12.92
N SER A 58 2.07 -6.19 13.78
CA SER A 58 2.07 -6.60 15.18
C SER A 58 2.32 -8.12 15.30
N PRO A 59 3.15 -8.56 16.25
CA PRO A 59 3.55 -9.96 16.37
C PRO A 59 2.35 -10.86 16.71
N GLY A 60 2.28 -12.03 16.10
CA GLY A 60 1.22 -13.03 16.30
C GLY A 60 1.41 -14.25 15.40
N GLN A 61 0.60 -15.30 15.59
CA GLN A 61 0.69 -16.55 14.80
C GLN A 61 0.46 -16.33 13.29
N SER A 62 -0.25 -15.26 12.92
CA SER A 62 -0.43 -14.79 11.54
C SER A 62 -0.68 -13.28 11.57
N SER A 63 0.32 -12.48 11.23
CA SER A 63 0.15 -11.02 11.25
C SER A 63 -0.89 -10.58 10.19
N PRO A 64 -1.60 -9.47 10.39
CA PRO A 64 -2.49 -8.91 9.36
C PRO A 64 -1.76 -8.69 8.02
N GLN A 65 -0.50 -8.25 8.07
CA GLN A 65 0.36 -8.13 6.90
C GLN A 65 0.63 -9.47 6.18
N GLN A 66 0.93 -10.55 6.90
CA GLN A 66 1.11 -11.86 6.27
C GLN A 66 -0.15 -12.32 5.56
N ARG A 67 -1.32 -12.10 6.16
CA ARG A 67 -2.61 -12.41 5.54
C ARG A 67 -2.89 -11.53 4.32
N PHE A 68 -2.48 -10.26 4.35
CA PHE A 68 -2.56 -9.38 3.19
C PHE A 68 -1.79 -9.97 1.99
N PHE A 69 -0.53 -10.41 2.17
CA PHE A 69 0.26 -10.96 1.07
C PHE A 69 -0.23 -12.32 0.55
N GLN A 70 -1.05 -13.03 1.33
CA GLN A 70 -1.71 -14.26 0.88
C GLN A 70 -2.93 -14.00 -0.03
N GLN A 71 -3.67 -12.91 0.20
CA GLN A 71 -4.89 -12.56 -0.54
C GLN A 71 -5.02 -11.03 -0.69
N PRO A 72 -4.16 -10.36 -1.48
CA PRO A 72 -4.05 -8.91 -1.44
C PRO A 72 -5.28 -8.19 -1.99
N GLN A 73 -5.95 -8.73 -3.01
CA GLN A 73 -7.18 -8.12 -3.53
C GLN A 73 -8.29 -8.10 -2.47
N ALA A 74 -8.61 -9.26 -1.89
CA ALA A 74 -9.63 -9.35 -0.85
C ALA A 74 -9.29 -8.47 0.36
N ALA A 75 -8.00 -8.38 0.70
CA ALA A 75 -7.54 -7.51 1.77
C ALA A 75 -7.67 -6.01 1.42
N LEU A 76 -7.44 -5.59 0.17
CA LEU A 76 -7.66 -4.21 -0.28
C LEU A 76 -9.15 -3.83 -0.19
N GLU A 77 -10.03 -4.71 -0.66
CA GLU A 77 -11.49 -4.53 -0.56
C GLU A 77 -11.94 -4.42 0.90
N ALA A 78 -11.34 -5.21 1.80
CA ALA A 78 -11.62 -5.15 3.23
C ALA A 78 -11.07 -3.87 3.88
N LEU A 79 -9.85 -3.43 3.52
CA LEU A 79 -9.22 -2.24 4.08
C LEU A 79 -9.90 -0.94 3.63
N PHE A 80 -10.45 -0.93 2.42
CA PHE A 80 -11.08 0.23 1.78
C PHE A 80 -12.48 -0.11 1.26
N PRO A 81 -13.47 -0.33 2.16
CA PRO A 81 -14.81 -0.76 1.76
C PRO A 81 -15.59 0.29 0.95
N GLU A 82 -15.16 1.56 0.98
CA GLU A 82 -15.74 2.65 0.16
C GLU A 82 -15.16 2.73 -1.25
N ALA A 83 -14.21 1.85 -1.60
CA ALA A 83 -13.72 1.69 -2.96
C ALA A 83 -14.86 1.30 -3.91
N MET A 84 -14.74 1.67 -5.19
CA MET A 84 -15.75 1.31 -6.19
C MET A 84 -15.99 -0.21 -6.13
N PRO A 85 -17.24 -0.67 -6.01
CA PRO A 85 -17.53 -2.09 -5.98
C PRO A 85 -17.04 -2.70 -7.30
N VAL A 86 -16.04 -3.58 -7.21
CA VAL A 86 -15.74 -4.50 -8.30
C VAL A 86 -17.01 -5.33 -8.49
N PRO A 87 -17.54 -5.52 -9.72
CA PRO A 87 -18.51 -6.58 -9.94
C PRO A 87 -17.79 -7.90 -9.68
N ALA A 88 -18.02 -8.47 -8.50
CA ALA A 88 -17.46 -9.75 -8.08
C ALA A 88 -17.96 -10.84 -9.04
N SER A 89 -17.18 -11.17 -10.08
CA SER A 89 -17.38 -12.36 -10.88
C SER A 89 -16.77 -13.56 -10.15
N GLY A 90 -17.42 -13.97 -9.08
CA GLY A 90 -17.07 -15.16 -8.30
C GLY A 90 -18.08 -15.37 -7.16
N PRO A 91 -18.57 -16.59 -6.91
CA PRO A 91 -19.41 -16.85 -5.75
C PRO A 91 -18.66 -16.48 -4.46
N LEU A 92 -19.23 -15.54 -3.71
CA LEU A 92 -18.83 -15.24 -2.34
C LEU A 92 -18.87 -16.55 -1.52
N PRO A 93 -17.82 -16.95 -0.79
CA PRO A 93 -17.96 -18.01 0.18
C PRO A 93 -19.07 -17.61 1.15
N SER A 94 -20.08 -18.47 1.29
CA SER A 94 -21.26 -18.25 2.11
C SER A 94 -20.86 -17.76 3.50
N ALA A 95 -21.39 -16.60 3.88
CA ALA A 95 -21.26 -16.03 5.21
C ALA A 95 -21.59 -17.07 6.28
N GLY A 96 -20.56 -17.57 6.95
CA GLY A 96 -20.69 -18.72 7.83
C GLY A 96 -19.44 -19.04 8.64
N GLU A 97 -18.58 -18.07 8.92
CA GLU A 97 -17.65 -18.14 10.05
C GLU A 97 -17.59 -16.77 10.73
N PRO A 98 -17.66 -16.69 12.07
CA PRO A 98 -17.53 -15.43 12.76
C PRO A 98 -16.13 -14.88 12.48
N LEU A 99 -16.08 -13.78 11.72
CA LEU A 99 -14.86 -13.02 11.48
C LEU A 99 -14.14 -12.83 12.81
N ARG A 100 -12.92 -13.38 12.89
CA ARG A 100 -12.12 -13.45 14.13
C ARG A 100 -12.08 -12.07 14.81
N PRO A 101 -12.06 -12.00 16.16
CA PRO A 101 -12.03 -10.75 16.92
C PRO A 101 -10.98 -9.74 16.44
N CYS A 102 -9.84 -10.21 15.93
CA CYS A 102 -8.75 -9.40 15.40
C CYS A 102 -9.10 -8.59 14.14
N LEU A 103 -10.09 -9.03 13.34
CA LEU A 103 -10.56 -8.25 12.20
C LEU A 103 -11.47 -7.10 12.66
N ARG A 104 -12.28 -7.33 13.72
CA ARG A 104 -13.14 -6.31 14.31
C ARG A 104 -12.36 -5.09 14.81
N GLU A 105 -11.17 -5.29 15.35
CA GLU A 105 -10.26 -4.22 15.80
C GLU A 105 -9.75 -3.36 14.62
N LEU A 106 -9.46 -3.98 13.46
CA LEU A 106 -9.10 -3.25 12.24
C LEU A 106 -10.30 -2.49 11.63
N PHE A 107 -11.52 -3.03 11.78
CA PHE A 107 -12.79 -2.43 11.32
C PHE A 107 -13.42 -1.44 12.30
N ALA A 108 -12.95 -1.36 13.56
CA ALA A 108 -13.45 -0.41 14.56
C ALA A 108 -12.96 1.03 14.31
N LEU A 109 -11.98 1.20 13.41
CA LEU A 109 -11.67 2.48 12.80
C LEU A 109 -12.72 2.72 11.71
N LYS A 110 -13.37 3.88 11.72
CA LYS A 110 -14.28 4.36 10.65
C LYS A 110 -13.76 3.93 9.26
N PRO A 111 -14.63 3.64 8.28
CA PRO A 111 -14.20 3.29 6.92
C PRO A 111 -13.09 4.24 6.48
N ARG A 112 -11.94 3.67 6.11
CA ARG A 112 -10.78 4.48 5.75
C ARG A 112 -11.09 5.11 4.39
N PRO A 113 -11.00 6.45 4.26
CA PRO A 113 -11.08 7.06 2.94
C PRO A 113 -9.94 6.53 2.08
N LEU A 114 -10.18 6.46 0.77
CA LEU A 114 -9.14 6.06 -0.18
C LEU A 114 -7.96 7.05 -0.12
N PRO A 115 -6.71 6.55 0.01
CA PRO A 115 -5.53 7.40 0.07
C PRO A 115 -5.26 8.05 -1.29
N GLU A 116 -4.64 9.23 -1.33
CA GLU A 116 -4.26 9.81 -2.62
C GLU A 116 -3.16 8.99 -3.31
N VAL A 117 -2.27 8.40 -2.51
CA VAL A 117 -1.07 7.72 -3.00
C VAL A 117 -0.98 6.33 -2.41
N PHE A 118 -0.70 5.35 -3.27
CA PHE A 118 -0.22 4.03 -2.86
C PHE A 118 1.25 3.88 -3.19
N VAL A 119 2.02 3.35 -2.25
CA VAL A 119 3.39 2.87 -2.48
C VAL A 119 3.35 1.36 -2.41
N VAL A 120 3.76 0.69 -3.48
CA VAL A 120 3.54 -0.75 -3.65
C VAL A 120 4.83 -1.41 -4.12
N TRP A 121 5.11 -2.65 -3.71
CA TRP A 121 6.12 -3.44 -4.38
C TRP A 121 5.64 -3.93 -5.75
N ALA A 122 6.48 -3.77 -6.77
CA ALA A 122 6.17 -4.23 -8.12
C ALA A 122 5.85 -5.74 -8.17
N SER A 123 6.52 -6.53 -7.32
CA SER A 123 6.29 -7.97 -7.23
C SER A 123 4.92 -8.35 -6.70
N LEU A 124 4.31 -7.53 -5.82
CA LEU A 124 2.92 -7.69 -5.38
C LEU A 124 1.98 -7.68 -6.59
N LEU A 125 2.12 -6.66 -7.44
CA LEU A 125 1.24 -6.46 -8.59
C LEU A 125 1.53 -7.44 -9.74
N THR A 126 2.76 -7.95 -9.82
CA THR A 126 3.17 -8.93 -10.83
C THR A 126 2.68 -10.33 -10.51
N LYS A 127 2.65 -10.72 -9.23
CA LYS A 127 2.15 -12.04 -8.82
C LYS A 127 0.63 -12.08 -8.69
N GLU A 128 0.03 -10.98 -8.25
CA GLU A 128 -1.39 -10.92 -7.91
C GLU A 128 -2.11 -9.88 -8.77
N GLU A 129 -2.52 -10.29 -9.97
CA GLU A 129 -3.17 -9.41 -10.94
C GLU A 129 -4.47 -8.79 -10.41
N GLY A 130 -5.15 -9.44 -9.46
CA GLY A 130 -6.33 -8.91 -8.80
C GLY A 130 -6.07 -7.59 -8.06
N ALA A 131 -4.92 -7.45 -7.41
CA ALA A 131 -4.54 -6.21 -6.72
C ALA A 131 -4.28 -5.06 -7.71
N LYS A 132 -3.66 -5.37 -8.85
CA LYS A 132 -3.42 -4.41 -9.93
C LYS A 132 -4.71 -3.97 -10.60
N GLN A 133 -5.62 -4.91 -10.89
CA GLN A 133 -6.95 -4.61 -11.41
C GLN A 133 -7.74 -3.74 -10.43
N TRP A 134 -7.67 -4.02 -9.13
CA TRP A 134 -8.31 -3.21 -8.11
C TRP A 134 -7.84 -1.75 -8.13
N LEU A 135 -6.53 -1.51 -8.25
CA LEU A 135 -5.98 -0.15 -8.39
C LEU A 135 -6.53 0.55 -9.65
N GLN A 136 -6.56 -0.15 -10.79
CA GLN A 136 -7.07 0.40 -12.06
C GLN A 136 -8.56 0.73 -12.00
N LEU A 137 -9.37 -0.17 -11.42
CA LEU A 137 -10.81 0.03 -11.24
C LEU A 137 -11.11 1.21 -10.31
N ASN A 138 -10.25 1.42 -9.33
CA ASN A 138 -10.29 2.59 -8.46
C ASN A 138 -9.51 3.78 -9.06
N HIS A 139 -9.29 3.82 -10.38
CA HIS A 139 -8.70 4.97 -11.08
C HIS A 139 -7.33 5.43 -10.55
N TYR A 140 -6.53 4.51 -10.01
CA TYR A 140 -5.14 4.79 -9.70
C TYR A 140 -4.27 4.61 -10.93
N GLU A 141 -3.44 5.61 -11.20
CA GLU A 141 -2.47 5.59 -12.28
C GLU A 141 -1.06 5.49 -11.69
N ARG A 142 -0.18 4.74 -12.35
CA ARG A 142 1.23 4.65 -11.94
C ARG A 142 1.94 5.95 -12.28
N GLU A 143 2.47 6.61 -11.26
CA GLU A 143 3.17 7.89 -11.37
C GLU A 143 4.67 7.67 -11.58
N VAL A 144 5.30 6.80 -10.80
CA VAL A 144 6.73 6.53 -10.88
C VAL A 144 7.06 5.10 -10.45
N GLU A 145 8.17 4.59 -10.99
CA GLU A 145 8.80 3.35 -10.58
C GLU A 145 10.22 3.66 -10.07
N ILE A 146 10.57 3.08 -8.93
CA ILE A 146 11.83 3.34 -8.23
C ILE A 146 12.49 2.00 -7.90
N GLU A 147 13.72 1.80 -8.37
CA GLU A 147 14.53 0.64 -7.98
C GLU A 147 14.95 0.74 -6.51
N ASP A 148 14.67 -0.32 -5.74
CA ASP A 148 15.04 -0.45 -4.33
C ASP A 148 16.55 -0.66 -4.16
N GLY A 149 17.10 -1.58 -4.93
CA GLY A 149 18.52 -1.91 -4.98
C GLY A 149 18.78 -3.18 -5.78
N ILE A 150 19.98 -3.75 -5.64
CA ILE A 150 20.35 -4.99 -6.35
C ILE A 150 19.53 -6.20 -5.86
N TRP A 151 19.25 -6.27 -4.56
CA TRP A 151 18.42 -7.30 -3.96
C TRP A 151 17.82 -6.80 -2.63
N SER A 152 16.63 -7.29 -2.28
CA SER A 152 16.01 -7.02 -0.99
C SER A 152 15.01 -8.12 -0.62
N GLU A 153 14.53 -8.10 0.63
CA GLU A 153 13.45 -8.97 1.08
C GLU A 153 12.12 -8.34 0.68
N GLY A 154 11.50 -8.89 -0.36
CA GLY A 154 10.18 -8.52 -0.85
C GLY A 154 9.06 -9.28 -0.15
N PRO A 155 7.80 -9.10 -0.60
CA PRO A 155 6.63 -9.69 0.05
C PRO A 155 6.56 -11.22 -0.10
N TYR A 156 7.34 -11.78 -1.02
CA TYR A 156 7.37 -13.21 -1.31
C TYR A 156 8.75 -13.84 -1.15
N GLY A 157 9.61 -13.21 -0.34
CA GLY A 157 10.99 -13.65 -0.10
C GLY A 157 12.01 -12.75 -0.79
N VAL A 158 13.21 -13.28 -1.03
CA VAL A 158 14.31 -12.51 -1.61
C VAL A 158 14.05 -12.23 -3.09
N GLU A 159 14.17 -10.97 -3.47
CA GLU A 159 14.00 -10.48 -4.83
C GLU A 159 15.28 -9.85 -5.34
N LEU A 160 15.51 -9.97 -6.65
CA LEU A 160 16.62 -9.31 -7.35
C LEU A 160 16.07 -8.15 -8.17
N TRP A 161 16.74 -7.00 -8.12
CA TRP A 161 16.25 -5.71 -8.64
C TRP A 161 14.81 -5.38 -8.25
N PRO A 162 14.45 -5.45 -6.95
CA PRO A 162 13.13 -5.09 -6.49
C PRO A 162 12.84 -3.62 -6.78
N ARG A 163 11.56 -3.33 -7.04
CA ARG A 163 11.08 -1.99 -7.41
C ARG A 163 9.87 -1.61 -6.58
N PHE A 164 9.80 -0.34 -6.21
CA PHE A 164 8.59 0.30 -5.73
C PHE A 164 7.86 0.95 -6.89
N GLU A 165 6.55 0.75 -6.96
CA GLU A 165 5.65 1.47 -7.85
C GLU A 165 4.80 2.41 -7.00
N ILE A 166 4.79 3.69 -7.37
CA ILE A 166 3.96 4.72 -6.74
C ILE A 166 2.75 4.96 -7.63
N TYR A 167 1.57 4.79 -7.06
CA TYR A 167 0.29 4.97 -7.71
C TYR A 167 -0.43 6.19 -7.12
N ARG A 168 -1.09 6.97 -7.98
CA ARG A 168 -1.82 8.17 -7.59
C ARG A 168 -3.27 8.09 -8.02
N ALA A 169 -4.17 8.52 -7.14
CA ALA A 169 -5.58 8.69 -7.43
C ALA A 169 -5.80 9.65 -8.61
N GLY A 170 -6.53 9.19 -9.63
CA GLY A 170 -6.89 10.00 -10.80
C GLY A 170 -7.80 11.18 -10.43
N LYS A 171 -7.83 12.22 -11.27
CA LYS A 171 -8.56 13.49 -11.00
C LYS A 171 -10.05 13.31 -10.67
N LYS A 172 -10.70 12.22 -11.12
CA LYS A 172 -12.11 11.91 -10.81
C LYS A 172 -12.37 11.56 -9.34
N GLN A 173 -11.41 10.92 -8.64
CA GLN A 173 -11.57 10.62 -7.22
C GLN A 173 -11.49 11.85 -6.33
N ARG A 174 -10.66 12.84 -6.71
CA ARG A 174 -10.57 14.13 -6.01
C ARG A 174 -11.91 14.88 -5.98
N ALA A 175 -12.73 14.76 -7.03
CA ALA A 175 -14.06 15.37 -7.07
C ALA A 175 -15.07 14.67 -6.13
N CYS A 176 -15.02 13.33 -6.04
CA CYS A 176 -15.95 12.55 -5.20
C CYS A 176 -15.74 12.81 -3.70
N VAL A 177 -14.50 13.10 -3.28
CA VAL A 177 -14.18 13.47 -1.88
C VAL A 177 -14.63 14.89 -1.56
N VAL A 178 -14.50 15.83 -2.51
CA VAL A 178 -14.92 17.23 -2.32
C VAL A 178 -16.44 17.36 -2.18
N GLU A 179 -17.23 16.53 -2.88
CA GLU A 179 -18.70 16.59 -2.79
C GLU A 179 -19.31 15.95 -1.53
N ARG A 180 -18.54 15.20 -0.74
CA ARG A 180 -19.02 14.59 0.53
C ARG A 180 -18.61 15.38 1.78
N GLY A 181 -17.99 16.55 1.60
CA GLY A 181 -17.44 17.40 2.67
C GLY A 181 -18.17 18.72 2.90
N VAL A 182 -19.50 18.75 2.74
CA VAL A 182 -20.38 19.87 3.14
C VAL A 182 -21.55 19.34 3.96
#